data_AF-A0A2E0PCT2-F1
#
_entry.id   AF-A0A2E0PCT2-F1
#
_cell.length_a   1.000
_cell.length_b   1.000
_cell.length_c   1.000
_cell.angle_alpha   90.00
_cell.angle_beta   90.00
_cell.angle_gamma   90.00
#
_symmetry.space_group_name_H-M   'P 1'
#
loop_
_entity.id
_entity.type
_entity.pdbx_description
1 polymer ?
#
loop_
_entity_poly.entity_id
_entity_poly.type
_entity_poly.pdbx_seq_one_letter_code
_entity_poly.pdbx_strand_id
1 'polypeptide(L)'
;MNKVLEYMAMGKPQVSFDLKESRYSAGEAAIFVNEVSSQALGQAISDLIDDFEKRKSMGRIGYERFHSDLNWEKSVQQLEAAYSHTLGNS
;
A
#
# COMPACT_ATOMS: atom_id res chain seq x y z
N MET A 1 -6.23 7.99 2.23
CA MET A 1 -4.93 8.04 2.95
C MET A 1 -3.87 7.83 1.89
N ASN A 2 -3.22 8.88 1.37
CA ASN A 2 -2.37 8.75 0.18
C ASN A 2 -0.96 8.20 0.48
N LYS A 3 -0.54 8.24 1.74
CA LYS A 3 0.84 7.90 2.15
C LYS A 3 1.26 6.48 1.81
N VAL A 4 0.38 5.51 1.99
CA VAL A 4 0.65 4.10 1.64
C VAL A 4 1.01 3.98 0.16
N LEU A 5 0.23 4.62 -0.72
CA LEU A 5 0.45 4.61 -2.16
C LEU A 5 1.69 5.42 -2.56
N GLU A 6 1.95 6.58 -1.94
CA GLU A 6 3.15 7.39 -2.18
C GLU A 6 4.43 6.58 -1.91
N TYR A 7 4.48 5.84 -0.80
CA TYR A 7 5.61 4.98 -0.48
C TYR A 7 5.76 3.81 -1.46
N MET A 8 4.64 3.19 -1.87
CA MET A 8 4.64 2.13 -2.89
C MET A 8 5.16 2.63 -4.24
N ALA A 9 4.72 3.81 -4.69
CA ALA A 9 5.20 4.43 -5.92
C ALA A 9 6.71 4.71 -5.88
N MET A 10 7.26 4.98 -4.68
CA MET A 10 8.71 5.16 -4.45
C MET A 10 9.46 3.85 -4.13
N GLY A 11 8.78 2.70 -4.17
CA GLY A 11 9.37 1.40 -3.82
C GLY A 11 9.88 1.32 -2.38
N LYS A 12 9.28 2.07 -1.46
CA LYS A 12 9.67 2.11 -0.04
C LYS A 12 8.89 1.08 0.77
N PRO A 13 9.57 0.15 1.47
CA PRO A 13 8.91 -0.78 2.37
C PRO A 13 8.39 -0.03 3.60
N GLN A 14 7.28 -0.50 4.17
CA GLN A 14 6.53 0.23 5.21
C GLN A 14 6.32 -0.63 6.45
N VAL A 15 6.23 0.03 7.61
CA VAL A 15 5.71 -0.55 8.84
C VAL A 15 4.54 0.32 9.28
N SER A 16 3.41 -0.31 9.58
CA SER A 16 2.17 0.38 9.97
C SER A 16 1.44 -0.40 11.04
N PHE A 17 0.52 0.24 11.75
CA PHE A 17 -0.44 -0.50 12.55
C PHE A 17 -1.39 -1.29 11.64
N ASP A 18 -1.94 -2.37 12.18
CA ASP A 18 -2.89 -3.23 11.46
C ASP A 18 -4.27 -2.57 11.30
N LEU A 19 -4.34 -1.61 10.38
CA LEU A 19 -5.56 -0.94 10.00
C LEU A 19 -6.11 -1.54 8.71
N LYS A 20 -7.44 -1.59 8.60
CA LYS A 20 -8.11 -2.15 7.41
C LYS A 20 -7.61 -1.54 6.10
N GLU A 21 -7.43 -0.21 6.07
CA GLU A 21 -6.98 0.49 4.87
C GLU A 21 -5.52 0.16 4.54
N SER A 22 -4.60 0.26 5.52
CA SER A 22 -3.17 0.01 5.27
C SER A 22 -2.94 -1.43 4.83
N ARG A 23 -3.69 -2.38 5.41
CA ARG A 23 -3.71 -3.78 4.99
C ARG A 23 -4.20 -3.96 3.57
N TYR A 24 -5.31 -3.32 3.20
CA TYR A 24 -5.89 -3.41 1.87
C TYR A 24 -4.94 -2.85 0.79
N SER A 25 -4.39 -1.66 1.03
CA SER A 25 -3.58 -0.94 0.06
C SER A 25 -2.17 -1.54 -0.05
N ALA A 26 -1.45 -1.68 1.06
CA ALA A 26 -0.04 -2.10 1.04
C ALA A 26 0.13 -3.61 0.78
N GLY A 27 -0.79 -4.45 1.26
CA GLY A 27 -0.63 -5.91 1.17
C GLY A 27 0.72 -6.35 1.71
N GLU A 28 1.46 -7.13 0.92
CA GLU A 28 2.79 -7.64 1.27
C GLU A 28 3.92 -6.59 1.20
N ALA A 29 3.63 -5.35 0.81
CA ALA A 29 4.60 -4.26 0.83
C ALA A 29 4.79 -3.61 2.22
N ALA A 30 4.06 -4.08 3.24
CA ALA A 30 4.14 -3.57 4.61
C ALA A 30 4.18 -4.67 5.68
N ILE A 31 4.80 -4.33 6.82
CA ILE A 31 4.65 -5.07 8.08
C ILE A 31 3.52 -4.42 8.88
N PHE A 32 2.61 -5.24 9.40
CA PHE A 32 1.48 -4.80 10.22
C PHE A 32 1.71 -5.14 11.69
N VAL A 33 1.68 -4.11 12.52
CA VAL A 33 1.86 -4.20 13.98
C VAL A 33 0.48 -4.15 14.65
N ASN A 34 0.15 -5.19 15.42
CA ASN A 34 -1.13 -5.27 16.12
C ASN A 34 -1.15 -4.47 17.42
N GLU A 35 -0.01 -4.41 18.11
CA GLU A 35 0.12 -3.67 19.35
C GLU A 35 0.26 -2.17 19.05
N VAL A 36 -0.67 -1.35 19.55
CA VAL A 36 -0.65 0.10 19.36
C VAL A 36 0.28 0.75 20.39
N SER A 37 1.58 0.53 20.24
CA SER A 37 2.64 1.14 21.06
C SER A 37 3.80 1.63 20.20
N SER A 38 4.50 2.67 20.67
CA SER A 38 5.69 3.17 19.98
C SER A 38 6.84 2.18 20.04
N GLN A 39 6.91 1.37 21.09
CA GLN A 39 7.90 0.31 21.27
C GLN A 39 7.71 -0.80 20.23
N ALA A 40 6.50 -1.31 20.06
CA ALA A 40 6.22 -2.35 19.07
C ALA A 40 6.44 -1.86 17.63
N LEU A 41 6.01 -0.62 17.34
CA LEU A 41 6.24 -0.01 16.03
C LEU A 41 7.74 0.20 15.77
N GLY A 42 8.48 0.71 16.76
CA GLY A 42 9.92 0.94 16.68
C GLY A 42 10.72 -0.34 16.50
N GLN A 43 10.36 -1.41 17.20
CA GLN A 43 11.00 -2.72 17.06
C GLN A 43 10.81 -3.27 15.64
N ALA A 44 9.58 -3.25 15.12
CA ALA A 44 9.30 -3.71 13.75
C ALA A 44 10.04 -2.89 12.67
N ILE A 45 10.23 -1.58 12.90
CA ILE A 45 11.07 -0.73 12.03
C ILE A 45 12.54 -1.16 12.12
N SER A 46 13.07 -1.38 13.33
CA SER A 46 14.45 -1.82 13.54
C SER A 46 14.72 -3.16 12.85
N ASP A 47 13.86 -4.15 13.08
CA ASP A 47 13.97 -5.48 12.48
C ASP A 47 13.97 -5.42 10.95
N LEU A 48 13.15 -4.53 10.37
CA LEU A 48 13.09 -4.34 8.93
C LEU A 48 14.34 -3.65 8.38
N ILE A 49 14.95 -2.72 9.11
CA ILE A 49 16.20 -2.06 8.68
C ILE A 49 17.32 -3.12 8.51
N ASP A 50 17.40 -4.07 9.42
CA ASP A 50 18.41 -5.14 9.42
C ASP A 50 18.18 -6.21 8.34
N ASP A 51 16.95 -6.36 7.84
CA ASP A 51 16.60 -7.33 6.78
C ASP A 51 16.60 -6.69 5.37
N PHE A 52 17.78 -6.67 4.74
CA PHE A 52 17.96 -6.10 3.40
C PHE A 52 17.10 -6.78 2.32
N GLU A 53 17.04 -8.11 2.30
CA GLU A 53 16.31 -8.85 1.28
C GLU A 53 14.80 -8.64 1.39
N LYS A 54 14.28 -8.62 2.62
CA LYS A 54 12.87 -8.30 2.86
C LYS A 54 12.54 -6.88 2.44
N ARG A 55 13.38 -5.89 2.75
CA ARG A 55 13.19 -4.50 2.28
C ARG A 55 13.13 -4.42 0.76
N LYS A 56 14.06 -5.09 0.06
CA LYS A 56 14.12 -5.11 -1.40
C LYS A 56 12.87 -5.78 -2.00
N SER A 57 12.46 -6.91 -1.43
CA SER A 57 11.26 -7.64 -1.87
C SER A 57 9.99 -6.80 -1.67
N MET A 58 9.78 -6.25 -0.48
CA MET A 58 8.63 -5.41 -0.15
C MET A 58 8.57 -4.15 -1.03
N GLY A 59 9.71 -3.50 -1.27
CA GLY A 59 9.79 -2.34 -2.16
C GLY A 59 9.37 -2.67 -3.60
N ARG A 60 9.85 -3.81 -4.12
CA ARG A 60 9.46 -4.31 -5.46
C ARG A 60 7.96 -4.62 -5.52
N ILE A 61 7.43 -5.36 -4.54
CA ILE A 61 6.00 -5.72 -4.47
C ILE A 61 5.12 -4.47 -4.44
N GLY A 62 5.47 -3.49 -3.61
CA GLY A 62 4.74 -2.23 -3.50
C GLY A 62 4.72 -1.47 -4.82
N TYR A 63 5.89 -1.35 -5.46
CA TYR A 63 6.04 -0.68 -6.74
C TYR A 63 5.21 -1.37 -7.84
N GLU A 64 5.29 -2.69 -7.95
CA GLU A 64 4.51 -3.48 -8.93
C GLU A 64 3.01 -3.28 -8.73
N ARG A 65 2.51 -3.43 -7.49
CA ARG A 65 1.07 -3.29 -7.15
C ARG A 65 0.53 -1.89 -7.42
N PHE A 66 1.31 -0.85 -7.15
CA PHE A 66 0.91 0.52 -7.47
C PHE A 66 0.71 0.69 -8.97
N HIS A 67 1.65 0.20 -9.78
CA HIS A 67 1.59 0.33 -11.24
C HIS A 67 0.54 -0.58 -11.89
N SER A 68 0.18 -1.72 -11.28
CA SER A 68 -0.84 -2.62 -11.82
C SER A 68 -2.27 -2.25 -11.42
N ASP A 69 -2.50 -1.97 -10.14
CA ASP A 69 -3.86 -2.05 -9.56
C ASP A 69 -4.32 -0.74 -8.93
N LEU A 70 -3.40 0.06 -8.38
CA LEU A 70 -3.73 1.24 -7.57
C LEU A 70 -3.31 2.56 -8.23
N ASN A 71 -3.23 2.57 -9.56
CA ASN A 71 -2.86 3.73 -10.37
C ASN A 71 -4.08 4.60 -10.76
N TRP A 72 -3.77 5.74 -11.39
CA TRP A 72 -4.77 6.70 -11.82
C TRP A 72 -5.66 6.16 -12.94
N GLU A 73 -5.08 5.42 -13.88
CA GLU A 73 -5.78 4.84 -15.03
C GLU A 73 -6.91 3.89 -14.57
N LYS A 74 -6.66 3.07 -13.55
CA LYS A 74 -7.69 2.22 -12.91
C LYS A 74 -8.80 3.06 -12.28
N SER A 75 -8.44 4.16 -11.63
CA SER A 75 -9.43 5.07 -11.02
C SER A 75 -10.31 5.73 -12.08
N VAL A 76 -9.71 6.20 -13.19
CA VAL A 76 -10.45 6.78 -14.33
C VAL A 76 -11.43 5.77 -14.92
N GLN A 77 -11.00 4.54 -15.18
CA GLN A 77 -11.88 3.49 -15.71
C GLN A 77 -13.12 3.25 -14.84
N GLN A 78 -12.95 3.22 -13.51
CA GLN A 78 -14.07 3.03 -12.59
C GLN A 78 -15.00 4.25 -12.55
N LEU A 79 -14.45 5.47 -12.60
CA LEU A 79 -15.23 6.71 -12.63
C LEU A 79 -16.04 6.84 -13.91
N GLU A 80 -15.44 6.54 -15.07
CA GLU A 80 -16.14 6.51 -16.36
C GLU A 80 -17.27 5.49 -16.36
N ALA A 81 -17.03 4.27 -15.85
CA ALA A 81 -18.08 3.25 -15.74
C ALA A 81 -19.25 3.71 -14.85
N ALA A 82 -18.95 4.36 -13.70
CA ALA A 82 -19.98 4.90 -12.82
C ALA A 82 -20.79 6.02 -13.50
N TYR A 83 -20.15 6.89 -14.27
CA TYR A 83 -20.83 7.93 -15.04
C TYR A 83 -21.70 7.35 -16.15
N SER A 84 -21.19 6.40 -16.95
CA SER A 84 -21.97 5.73 -17.99
C SER A 84 -23.20 5.02 -17.42
N HIS A 85 -23.06 4.37 -16.26
CA HIS A 85 -24.19 3.75 -15.56
C HIS A 85 -25.26 4.78 -15.15
N THR A 86 -24.82 5.91 -14.57
CA THR A 86 -25.73 6.96 -14.07
C THR A 86 -26.44 7.69 -15.22
N LEU A 87 -25.77 7.85 -16.37
CA LEU A 87 -26.30 8.53 -17.55
C LEU A 87 -27.15 7.61 -18.46
N GLY A 88 -27.23 6.31 -18.17
CA GLY A 88 -28.03 5.36 -18.96
C GLY A 88 -27.38 4.92 -20.27
N ASN A 89 -26.07 5.10 -20.42
CA ASN A 89 -25.32 4.74 -21.64
C ASN A 89 -24.82 3.28 -21.61
N SER A 90 -25.60 2.36 -21.04
CA SER A 90 -25.22 0.95 -20.85
C SER A 90 -25.39 0.12 -22.13
#